data_AF-G4D3B7-F1
#
_entry.id   AF-G4D3B7-F1
#
_cell.length_a   1.000
_cell.length_b   1.000
_cell.length_c   1.000
_cell.angle_alpha   90.00
_cell.angle_beta   90.00
_cell.angle_gamma   90.00
#
_symmetry.space_group_name_H-M   'P 1'
#
loop_
_entity.id
_entity.type
_entity.pdbx_description
1 polymer ?
#
loop_
_entity_poly.entity_id
_entity_poly.type
_entity_poly.pdbx_seq_one_letter_code
_entity_poly.pdbx_strand_id
1 'polypeptide(L)' 'MENSNPVVIPRNEIVEKVIKSAESGNYKPFEEAIRVFSDPYNYKIEIDEKYKTPMQEKDIIKYKTYCGT' A
#
# COMPACT_ATOMS: atom_id res chain seq x y z
N MET A 1 1.40 -19.36 -11.23
CA MET A 1 0.78 -18.53 -10.18
C MET A 1 1.40 -17.14 -10.12
N GLU A 2 2.72 -17.01 -10.20
CA GLU A 2 3.44 -15.72 -10.10
C GLU A 2 3.03 -14.65 -11.13
N ASN A 3 2.54 -15.04 -12.32
CA ASN A 3 2.09 -14.08 -13.34
C ASN A 3 0.64 -13.59 -13.15
N SER A 4 -0.04 -14.03 -12.09
CA SER A 4 -1.45 -13.70 -11.85
C SER A 4 -1.69 -13.18 -10.44
N ASN A 5 -0.87 -13.60 -9.48
CA ASN A 5 -0.89 -13.10 -8.12
C ASN A 5 0.28 -12.13 -7.95
N PRO A 6 0.04 -10.85 -7.62
CA PRO A 6 1.13 -9.93 -7.34
C PRO A 6 1.75 -10.22 -5.96
N VAL A 7 3.03 -9.88 -5.78
CA VAL A 7 3.72 -9.92 -4.48
C VAL A 7 3.35 -8.74 -3.58
N VAL A 8 2.87 -7.64 -4.18
CA VAL A 8 2.43 -6.42 -3.47
C VAL A 8 1.15 -5.86 -4.05
N ILE A 9 0.34 -5.22 -3.19
CA ILE A 9 -0.84 -4.47 -3.59
C ILE A 9 -0.87 -3.11 -2.87
N PRO A 10 -1.42 -2.05 -3.49
CA PRO A 10 -1.53 -0.73 -2.88
C PRO A 10 -2.63 -0.71 -1.81
N ARG A 11 -2.33 -1.24 -0.62
CA ARG A 11 -3.28 -1.25 0.51
C ARG A 11 -3.64 0.16 0.95
N ASN A 12 -4.91 0.40 1.28
CA ASN A 12 -5.42 1.72 1.67
C ASN A 12 -4.59 2.39 2.77
N GLU A 13 -4.21 1.66 3.82
CA GLU A 13 -3.38 2.19 4.92
C GLU A 13 -2.05 2.78 4.41
N ILE A 14 -1.37 2.07 3.50
CA ILE A 14 -0.10 2.51 2.92
C ILE A 14 -0.32 3.76 2.08
N VAL A 15 -1.36 3.75 1.24
CA VAL A 15 -1.72 4.88 0.38
C VAL A 15 -2.06 6.13 1.21
N GLU A 16 -2.84 5.98 2.30
CA GLU A 16 -3.15 7.08 3.21
C GLU A 16 -1.90 7.66 3.88
N LYS A 17 -0.96 6.82 4.33
CA LYS A 17 0.31 7.27 4.91
C LYS A 17 1.16 8.05 3.90
N VAL A 18 1.20 7.57 2.65
CA VAL A 18 1.91 8.23 1.55
C VAL A 18 1.30 9.60 1.26
N ILE A 19 -0.03 9.69 1.15
CA ILE A 19 -0.74 10.96 0.89
C ILE A 19 -0.49 11.96 2.02
N LYS A 20 -0.69 11.56 3.28
CA LYS A 20 -0.46 12.43 4.45
C LYS A 20 0.97 12.98 4.52
N SER A 21 1.95 12.14 4.16
CA SER A 21 3.35 12.57 4.09
C SER A 21 3.57 13.60 2.98
N ALA A 22 2.98 13.36 1.80
CA ALA A 22 3.04 14.28 0.66
C ALA A 22 2.34 15.61 0.93
N GLU A 23 1.20 15.62 1.64
CA GLU A 23 0.50 16.83 2.09
C GLU A 23 1.37 17.68 3.05
N SER A 24 2.26 17.01 3.80
CA SER A 24 3.25 17.66 4.67
C SER A 24 4.50 18.12 3.91
N GLY A 25 4.52 17.98 2.57
CA GLY A 25 5.64 18.32 1.69
C GLY A 25 6.71 17.24 1.58
N ASN A 26 6.53 16.07 2.21
CA ASN A 26 7.47 14.95 2.14
C ASN A 26 7.04 13.91 1.10
N TYR A 27 7.62 14.00 -0.09
CA TYR A 27 7.32 13.09 -1.22
C TYR A 27 8.13 11.80 -1.23
N LYS A 28 9.11 11.63 -0.34
CA LYS A 28 9.95 10.41 -0.31
C LYS A 28 9.13 9.11 -0.18
N PRO A 29 8.09 9.02 0.68
CA PRO A 29 7.25 7.83 0.74
C PRO A 29 6.46 7.58 -0.55
N PHE A 30 6.10 8.64 -1.28
CA PHE A 30 5.42 8.53 -2.56
C PHE A 30 6.33 7.93 -3.63
N GLU A 31 7.55 8.44 -3.77
CA GLU A 31 8.54 7.91 -4.71
C GLU A 31 8.86 6.44 -4.43
N GLU A 32 9.01 6.07 -3.15
CA GLU A 32 9.21 4.68 -2.72
C GLU A 32 8.01 3.80 -3.09
N ALA A 33 6.78 4.25 -2.79
CA ALA A 33 5.57 3.53 -3.11
C ALA A 33 5.39 3.31 -4.62
N ILE A 34 5.66 4.33 -5.45
CA ILE A 34 5.60 4.22 -6.92
C ILE A 34 6.60 3.17 -7.40
N ARG A 35 7.84 3.18 -6.89
CA ARG A 35 8.84 2.17 -7.25
C ARG A 35 8.36 0.75 -6.94
N VAL A 36 7.80 0.53 -5.74
CA VAL A 36 7.30 -0.78 -5.31
C VAL A 36 6.08 -1.23 -6.13
N PHE A 37 5.13 -0.34 -6.40
CA PHE A 37 3.89 -0.69 -7.09
C PHE A 37 4.00 -0.72 -8.62
N SER A 38 5.09 -0.21 -9.19
CA SER A 38 5.31 -0.20 -10.64
C SER A 38 5.52 -1.59 -11.25
N ASP A 39 6.02 -2.55 -10.45
CA ASP A 39 6.30 -3.92 -10.90
C ASP A 39 5.79 -4.96 -9.86
N PRO A 40 4.46 -5.07 -9.69
CA PRO A 40 3.85 -5.78 -8.56
C PRO A 40 3.98 -7.30 -8.65
N TYR A 41 4.42 -7.85 -9.79
CA TYR A 41 4.60 -9.29 -10.01
C TYR A 41 6.07 -9.73 -9.90
N ASN A 42 6.97 -8.82 -9.55
CA ASN A 42 8.38 -9.15 -9.44
C ASN A 42 8.67 -9.79 -8.08
N TYR A 43 8.86 -11.11 -8.09
CA TYR A 43 9.19 -11.87 -6.87
C TYR A 43 10.68 -11.80 -6.49
N LYS A 44 11.53 -11.21 -7.35
CA LYS A 44 12.98 -11.11 -7.15
C LYS A 44 13.41 -9.77 -6.56
N ILE A 45 12.56 -8.75 -6.65
CA ILE A 45 12.85 -7.44 -6.07
C ILE A 45 12.74 -7.52 -4.54
N GLU A 46 13.74 -6.98 -3.86
CA GLU A 46 13.69 -6.81 -2.42
C GLU A 46 12.71 -5.69 -2.09
N ILE A 47 11.60 -6.07 -1.47
CA ILE A 47 10.53 -5.17 -1.05
C ILE A 47 10.48 -5.21 0.47
N ASP A 48 10.50 -4.02 1.08
CA ASP A 48 10.34 -3.82 2.52
C ASP A 48 9.04 -4.51 3.03
N GLU A 49 9.16 -5.24 4.13
CA GLU A 49 8.08 -6.01 4.74
C GLU A 49 6.83 -5.18 5.04
N LYS A 50 6.96 -3.85 5.23
CA LYS A 50 5.82 -2.94 5.42
C LYS A 50 4.83 -2.93 4.25
N TYR A 51 5.26 -3.31 3.04
CA TYR A 51 4.39 -3.38 1.85
C TYR A 51 3.70 -4.74 1.68
N LYS A 52 4.20 -5.78 2.36
CA LYS A 52 3.66 -7.15 2.29
C LYS A 52 2.76 -7.46 3.49
N THR A 53 3.09 -6.89 4.64
CA THR A 53 2.41 -7.17 5.90
C THR A 53 1.06 -6.47 5.95
N PRO A 54 -0.04 -7.18 6.26
CA PRO A 54 -1.32 -6.55 6.48
C PRO A 54 -1.32 -5.71 7.78
N MET A 55 -2.23 -4.74 7.85
CA MET A 55 -2.47 -3.96 9.07
C MET A 55 -2.76 -4.87 10.26
N GLN A 56 -2.23 -4.54 11.44
CA GLN A 56 -2.62 -5.26 12.66
C GLN A 56 -4.11 -5.05 12.92
N GLU A 57 -4.83 -6.08 13.35
CA GLU A 57 -6.28 -6.03 13.55
C GLU A 57 -6.72 -4.87 14.44
N LYS A 58 -5.94 -4.57 15.47
CA LYS A 58 -6.17 -3.49 16.43
C LYS A 58 -6.17 -2.10 15.78
N ASP A 59 -5.46 -1.94 14.67
CA ASP A 59 -5.29 -0.65 13.98
C ASP A 59 -6.26 -0.50 12.79
N ILE A 60 -7.02 -1.56 12.44
CA ILE A 60 -7.98 -1.53 11.33
C ILE A 60 -9.06 -0.47 11.58
N ILE A 61 -9.04 0.57 10.76
CA ILE A 61 -10.11 1.57 10.72
C ILE A 61 -11.35 0.91 10.12
N LYS A 62 -12.43 0.87 10.90
CA LYS A 62 -13.73 0.40 10.42
C LYS A 62 -14.35 1.45 9.51
N TYR A 63 -14.11 1.34 8.21
CA TYR A 63 -14.80 2.18 7.23
C TYR A 63 -16.30 1.89 7.28
N LYS A 64 -17.10 2.95 7.38
CA LYS A 64 -18.55 2.86 7.33
C LYS A 64 -18.98 2.98 5.88
N THR A 65 -19.51 1.91 5.31
CA THR A 65 -20.13 1.95 3.99
C THR A 65 -21.55 2.48 4.13
N TYR A 66 -21.93 3.35 3.18
CA TYR A 66 -23.29 3.82 3.04
C TYR A 66 -23.79 3.32 1.70
N CYS A 67 -24.62 2.28 1.69
CA CYS A 67 -25.46 2.01 0.54
C CYS A 67 -26.62 3.00 0.61
N GLY A 68 -26.60 4.01 -0.27
CA GLY A 68 -27.75 4.88 -0.47
C GLY A 68 -28.99 4.04 -0.78
N THR A 69 -30.14 4.48 -0.28
CA THR A 69 -31.43 4.10 -0.87
C THR A 69 -31.65 4.95 -2.11
#